data_AF-A0A4Q9Y068-F1
#
_entry.id   AF-A0A4Q9Y068-F1
#
_cell.length_a   1.000
_cell.length_b   1.000
_cell.length_c   1.000
_cell.angle_alpha   90.00
_cell.angle_beta   90.00
_cell.angle_gamma   90.00
#
_symmetry.space_group_name_H-M   'P 1'
#
loop_
_entity.id
_entity.type
_entity.pdbx_description
1 polymer ?
#
loop_
_entity_poly.entity_id
_entity_poly.type
_entity_poly.pdbx_seq_one_letter_code
_entity_poly.pdbx_strand_id
1 'polypeptide(L)' 'MIHGTFYGVILISFLIGIGVQWYFREYLQLLILGHSIEVLFMVVLGWYQFGMLVLVPLLILWGIGLGAIYVMNRFA' A
#
# COMPACT_ATOMS: atom_id res chain seq x y z
N MET A 1 -20.78 10.49 2.04
CA MET A 1 -19.64 11.07 2.79
C MET A 1 -18.65 10.03 3.34
N ILE A 2 -19.04 8.76 3.54
CA ILE A 2 -18.19 7.71 4.16
C ILE A 2 -17.05 7.19 3.23
N HIS A 3 -17.26 7.18 1.91
CA HIS A 3 -16.26 6.69 0.94
C HIS A 3 -15.00 7.57 0.88
N GLY A 4 -15.16 8.89 0.84
CA GLY A 4 -14.02 9.82 0.72
C GLY A 4 -13.07 9.75 1.93
N THR A 5 -13.65 9.65 3.13
CA THR A 5 -12.88 9.46 4.36
C THR A 5 -12.15 8.12 4.38
N PHE A 6 -12.77 7.05 3.89
CA PHE A 6 -12.15 5.73 3.83
C PHE A 6 -10.94 5.70 2.88
N TYR A 7 -11.11 6.21 1.65
CA TYR A 7 -10.01 6.31 0.69
C TYR A 7 -8.90 7.27 1.16
N GLY A 8 -9.27 8.34 1.86
CA GLY A 8 -8.30 9.25 2.48
C GLY A 8 -7.44 8.56 3.54
N VAL A 9 -8.04 7.75 4.42
CA VAL A 9 -7.30 6.98 5.42
C VAL A 9 -6.35 5.98 4.76
N ILE A 10 -6.82 5.22 3.75
CA ILE A 10 -5.97 4.30 2.98
C ILE A 10 -4.77 5.03 2.39
N LEU A 11 -4.98 6.18 1.75
CA LEU A 11 -3.90 6.94 1.12
C LEU A 11 -2.88 7.42 2.15
N ILE A 12 -3.34 7.94 3.30
CA ILE A 12 -2.44 8.39 4.37
C ILE A 12 -1.65 7.22 4.94
N SER A 13 -2.31 6.09 5.22
CA SER A 13 -1.65 4.87 5.69
C SER A 13 -0.58 4.41 4.71
N PHE A 14 -0.89 4.38 3.42
CA PHE A 14 0.07 4.05 2.36
C PHE A 14 1.28 4.98 2.35
N LEU A 15 1.07 6.30 2.43
CA LEU A 15 2.16 7.29 2.45
C LEU A 15 3.07 7.11 3.68
N ILE A 16 2.49 6.85 4.85
CA ILE A 16 3.25 6.56 6.08
C ILE A 16 4.02 5.24 5.92
N GLY A 17 3.39 4.19 5.40
CA GLY A 17 4.01 2.90 5.15
C GLY A 17 5.24 3.02 4.25
N ILE A 18 5.13 3.76 3.15
CA ILE A 18 6.25 4.08 2.24
C ILE A 18 7.37 4.83 2.97
N GLY A 19 7.05 5.82 3.80
CA GLY A 19 8.03 6.53 4.60
C GLY A 19 8.79 5.63 5.59
N VAL A 20 8.09 4.69 6.24
CA VAL A 20 8.71 3.71 7.14
C VAL A 20 9.58 2.72 6.37
N GLN A 21 9.10 2.24 5.22
CA GLN A 21 9.82 1.31 4.36
C GLN A 21 11.16 1.88 3.87
N TRP A 22 11.27 3.20 3.68
CA TRP A 22 12.52 3.86 3.29
C TRP A 22 13.69 3.55 4.23
N TYR A 23 13.44 3.44 5.54
CA TYR A 23 14.48 3.10 6.52
C TYR A 23 15.07 1.69 6.31
N PHE A 24 14.30 0.80 5.72
CA PHE A 24 14.67 -0.59 5.48
C PHE A 24 14.94 -0.88 3.99
N ARG A 25 15.20 0.16 3.19
CA ARG A 25 15.29 0.07 1.71
C ARG A 25 16.27 -0.98 1.17
N GLU A 26 17.27 -1.39 1.95
CA GLU A 26 18.21 -2.47 1.61
C GLU A 26 17.55 -3.87 1.54
N TYR A 27 16.42 -4.07 2.20
CA TYR A 27 15.75 -5.37 2.35
C TYR A 27 14.61 -5.58 1.34
N LEU A 28 14.92 -5.50 0.04
CA LEU A 28 13.93 -5.52 -1.05
C LEU A 28 12.83 -6.60 -0.91
N GLN A 29 13.21 -7.86 -0.71
CA GLN A 29 12.26 -8.97 -0.64
C GLN A 29 11.32 -8.86 0.56
N LEU A 30 11.83 -8.40 1.71
CA LEU A 30 11.03 -8.20 2.91
C LEU A 30 10.04 -7.05 2.72
N LEU A 31 10.47 -5.95 2.08
CA LEU A 31 9.60 -4.82 1.79
C LEU A 31 8.47 -5.18 0.83
N ILE A 32 8.78 -5.92 -0.24
CA ILE A 32 7.77 -6.40 -1.20
C ILE A 32 6.72 -7.27 -0.49
N LEU A 33 7.18 -8.18 0.38
CA LEU A 33 6.27 -9.03 1.16
C LEU A 33 5.41 -8.21 2.11
N GLY A 34 6.03 -7.34 2.91
CA GLY A 34 5.32 -6.50 3.88
C GLY A 34 4.28 -5.60 3.22
N HIS A 35 4.66 -4.93 2.13
CA HIS A 35 3.75 -4.10 1.34
C HIS A 35 2.58 -4.89 0.74
N SER A 36 2.86 -6.09 0.24
CA SER A 36 1.81 -6.96 -0.31
C SER A 36 0.83 -7.42 0.78
N ILE A 37 1.31 -7.72 1.98
CA ILE A 37 0.48 -8.07 3.14
C ILE A 37 -0.38 -6.86 3.57
N GLU A 38 0.20 -5.66 3.62
CA GLU A 38 -0.52 -4.43 3.94
C GLU A 38 -1.69 -4.19 2.99
N VAL A 39 -1.45 -4.29 1.67
CA VAL A 39 -2.53 -4.11 0.69
C VAL A 39 -3.56 -5.22 0.81
N LEU A 40 -3.17 -6.47 1.02
CA LEU A 40 -4.10 -7.58 1.24
C LEU A 40 -5.01 -7.32 2.44
N PHE A 41 -4.46 -6.78 3.53
CA PHE A 41 -5.23 -6.38 4.69
C PHE A 41 -6.23 -5.27 4.37
N MET A 42 -5.81 -4.25 3.62
CA MET A 42 -6.71 -3.18 3.15
C MET A 42 -7.81 -3.72 2.22
N VAL A 43 -7.52 -4.73 1.39
CA VAL A 43 -8.53 -5.40 0.55
C VAL A 43 -9.57 -6.07 1.44
N VAL A 44 -9.16 -6.83 2.45
CA VAL A 44 -10.09 -7.51 3.36
C VAL A 44 -11.00 -6.50 4.08
N LEU A 45 -10.42 -5.42 4.61
CA LEU A 45 -11.19 -4.37 5.29
C LEU A 45 -12.14 -3.62 4.35
N GLY A 46 -11.64 -3.25 3.16
CA GLY A 46 -12.40 -2.48 2.19
C GLY A 46 -13.48 -3.29 1.49
N TRP A 47 -13.25 -4.59 1.27
CA TRP A 47 -14.21 -5.47 0.62
C TRP A 47 -15.51 -5.58 1.44
N TYR A 48 -15.40 -5.65 2.76
CA TYR A 48 -16.56 -5.72 3.65
C TYR A 48 -17.49 -4.50 3.50
N GLN A 49 -16.94 -3.31 3.26
CA GLN A 49 -17.71 -2.06 3.17
C GLN A 49 -18.08 -1.66 1.74
N PHE A 50 -17.24 -1.98 0.75
CA PHE A 50 -17.34 -1.44 -0.62
C PHE A 50 -17.35 -2.50 -1.72
N GLY A 51 -17.21 -3.78 -1.36
CA GLY A 51 -17.16 -4.89 -2.31
C GLY A 51 -16.06 -4.73 -3.35
N MET A 52 -16.34 -5.11 -4.60
CA MET A 52 -15.35 -5.12 -5.69
C MET A 52 -14.80 -3.73 -6.06
N LEU A 53 -15.49 -2.64 -5.71
CA LEU A 53 -15.07 -1.28 -6.08
C LEU A 53 -13.72 -0.90 -5.47
N VAL A 54 -13.32 -1.53 -4.36
CA VAL A 54 -12.06 -1.25 -3.68
C VAL A 54 -10.84 -1.90 -4.34
N LEU A 55 -11.04 -2.93 -5.17
CA LEU A 55 -9.94 -3.70 -5.75
C LEU A 55 -9.05 -2.85 -6.65
N VAL A 56 -9.65 -2.10 -7.57
CA VAL A 56 -8.90 -1.35 -8.58
C VAL A 56 -8.01 -0.28 -7.93
N PRO A 57 -8.51 0.57 -7.02
CA PRO A 57 -7.66 1.51 -6.29
C PRO A 57 -6.51 0.84 -5.51
N LEU A 58 -6.79 -0.29 -4.86
CA LEU A 58 -5.79 -1.01 -4.06
C LEU A 58 -4.74 -1.70 -4.93
N LEU A 59 -5.11 -2.25 -6.09
CA LEU A 59 -4.17 -2.79 -7.07
C LEU A 59 -3.26 -1.69 -7.65
N ILE A 60 -3.81 -0.50 -7.90
CA ILE A 60 -3.03 0.66 -8.33
C ILE A 60 -2.03 1.05 -7.24
N LEU A 61 -2.47 1.18 -5.98
CA LEU A 61 -1.57 1.49 -4.85
C LEU A 61 -0.52 0.40 -4.64
N TRP A 62 -0.87 -0.87 -4.81
CA TRP A 62 0.08 -1.97 -4.76
C TRP A 62 1.18 -1.82 -5.81
N GLY A 63 0.80 -1.60 -7.07
CA GLY A 63 1.75 -1.40 -8.16
C GLY A 63 2.65 -0.16 -7.97
N ILE A 64 2.07 0.97 -7.53
CA ILE A 64 2.84 2.18 -7.22
C ILE A 64 3.82 1.91 -6.08
N GLY A 65 3.39 1.23 -5.02
CA GLY A 65 4.25 0.90 -3.90
C GLY A 65 5.38 -0.06 -4.28
N LEU A 66 5.14 -1.07 -5.12
CA LEU A 66 6.21 -1.90 -5.66
C LEU A 66 7.23 -1.10 -6.46
N GLY A 67 6.77 -0.17 -7.31
CA GLY A 67 7.64 0.73 -8.04
C GLY A 67 8.46 1.62 -7.11
N ALA A 68 7.83 2.19 -6.09
CA ALA A 68 8.50 3.00 -5.07
C ALA A 68 9.57 2.19 -4.33
N ILE A 69 9.24 0.99 -3.84
CA ILE A 69 10.17 0.10 -3.13
C ILE A 69 11.37 -0.24 -4.03
N TYR A 70 11.13 -0.54 -5.30
CA TYR A 70 12.20 -0.83 -6.26
C TYR A 70 13.14 0.37 -6.43
N VAL A 71 12.58 1.58 -6.57
CA VAL A 71 13.34 2.83 -6.65
C VAL A 71 14.13 3.08 -5.36
N MET A 72 13.51 2.90 -4.19
CA MET A 72 14.17 3.05 -2.89
C MET A 72 15.38 2.13 -2.76
N ASN A 73 15.22 0.86 -3.11
CA ASN A 73 16.29 -0.13 -3.08
C ASN A 73 17.43 0.21 -4.05
N ARG A 74 17.17 0.99 -5.11
CA ARG A 74 18.23 1.48 -6.00
C ARG A 74 19.11 2.54 -5.36
N PHE A 75 18.59 3.25 -4.36
CA PHE A 75 19.30 4.23 -3.53
C PHE A 75 19.72 3.65 -2.17
N ALA A 76 19.68 2.32 -2.01
CA ALA A 76 20.10 1.62 -0.81
C ALA A 76 21.60 1.79 -0.58
#